data_AF-H3AJ91-F1
#
_entry.id   AF-H3AJ91-F1
#
_cell.length_a   1.000
_cell.length_b   1.000
_cell.length_c   1.000
_cell.angle_alpha   90.00
_cell.angle_beta   90.00
_cell.angle_gamma   90.00
#
_symmetry.space_group_name_H-M   'P 1'
#
loop_
_entity.id
_entity.type
_entity.pdbx_description
1 polymer ?
#
loop_
_entity_poly.entity_id
_entity_poly.type
_entity_poly.pdbx_seq_one_letter_code
_entity_poly.pdbx_strand_id
1 'polypeptide(L)'
;MNLKDYFQTVFEDKFLVKMPEWEDDYLTPASQLLEKRREVFEMDQAYAAQKEEFQMKMESFQQRRNDLRKKEQELKDSFFKFDKFLKENDSKKIRAFKKATEEHEMAKQKGKDIEKLKRTIATLTFQKEKVQKKVEKNTTFWKYLEKVTEESEELHEVRDVIARFDTLLNNHNNLIKNDSHNQKTIKKERARLHKFLEEKGDEILEANNKITKLQDELEKFRSQTFKWEQKWAHILNTAAEKTLLLGQIKMTTLNLLQLANNQLRQEVEIPIEDTVAQLARIQVIMSSVEEVVAELKRRETTAIYQETHTAH
;
A
#
# COMPACT_ATOMS: atom_id res chain seq x y z
N MET A 1 72.57 -102.52 -76.92
CA MET A 1 73.82 -102.57 -77.71
C MET A 1 74.32 -101.16 -77.91
N ASN A 2 75.04 -100.67 -76.92
CA ASN A 2 75.72 -99.38 -76.94
C ASN A 2 77.22 -99.67 -77.08
N LEU A 3 77.98 -98.84 -77.80
CA LEU A 3 79.34 -99.16 -78.28
C LEU A 3 80.33 -99.55 -77.15
N LYS A 4 80.06 -99.08 -75.92
CA LYS A 4 80.78 -99.45 -74.69
C LYS A 4 80.58 -100.92 -74.29
N ASP A 5 79.38 -101.46 -74.48
CA ASP A 5 79.05 -102.87 -74.20
C ASP A 5 79.78 -103.83 -75.14
N TYR A 6 80.01 -103.43 -76.40
CA TYR A 6 80.76 -104.23 -77.38
C TYR A 6 82.25 -104.29 -77.06
N PHE A 7 82.85 -103.19 -76.60
CA PHE A 7 84.23 -103.20 -76.13
C PHE A 7 84.37 -103.90 -74.77
N GLN A 8 83.36 -103.89 -73.91
CA GLN A 8 83.40 -104.60 -72.62
C GLN A 8 83.29 -106.12 -72.81
N THR A 9 82.38 -106.59 -73.67
CA THR A 9 82.25 -108.03 -73.98
C THR A 9 83.44 -108.58 -74.77
N VAL A 10 83.99 -107.85 -75.74
CA VAL A 10 85.16 -108.33 -76.51
C VAL A 10 86.45 -108.29 -75.68
N PHE A 11 86.57 -107.41 -74.69
CA PHE A 11 87.72 -107.35 -73.78
C PHE A 11 87.61 -108.40 -72.66
N GLU A 12 86.40 -108.71 -72.19
CA GLU A 12 86.15 -109.85 -71.29
C GLU A 12 86.38 -111.20 -72.00
N ASP A 13 86.00 -111.36 -73.28
CA ASP A 13 86.14 -112.63 -74.01
C ASP A 13 87.53 -112.94 -74.59
N LYS A 14 88.41 -111.93 -74.77
CA LYS A 14 89.74 -112.13 -75.40
C LYS A 14 90.96 -111.95 -74.49
N PHE A 15 90.79 -111.42 -73.27
CA PHE A 15 91.92 -111.19 -72.36
C PHE A 15 91.72 -111.73 -70.92
N LEU A 16 90.56 -112.30 -70.58
CA LEU A 16 90.38 -113.07 -69.35
C LEU A 16 90.46 -114.57 -69.66
N VAL A 17 91.69 -115.02 -69.91
CA VAL A 17 92.06 -116.41 -69.71
C VAL A 17 91.64 -116.79 -68.29
N LYS A 18 90.62 -117.66 -68.18
CA LYS A 18 90.40 -118.46 -66.99
C LYS A 18 91.72 -119.18 -66.71
N MET A 19 92.43 -118.73 -65.67
CA MET A 19 93.52 -119.51 -65.09
C MET A 19 92.93 -120.86 -64.63
N PRO A 20 93.51 -121.99 -65.04
CA PRO A 20 93.07 -123.32 -64.63
C PRO A 20 93.06 -123.47 -63.10
N GLU A 21 92.11 -124.27 -62.61
CA GLU A 21 92.04 -124.77 -61.23
C GLU A 21 93.39 -125.40 -60.85
N TRP A 22 94.08 -124.84 -59.86
CA TRP A 22 95.13 -125.58 -59.18
C TRP A 22 94.45 -126.34 -58.06
N GLU A 23 94.26 -127.64 -58.30
CA GLU A 23 94.19 -128.61 -57.22
C GLU A 23 95.35 -128.39 -56.24
N ASP A 24 94.99 -128.40 -54.97
CA ASP A 24 95.67 -127.92 -53.78
C ASP A 24 96.82 -128.85 -53.34
N ASP A 25 97.64 -129.35 -54.27
CA ASP A 25 98.62 -130.42 -53.99
C ASP A 25 100.10 -130.04 -54.17
N TYR A 26 100.43 -128.79 -54.52
CA TYR A 26 101.83 -128.30 -54.50
C TYR A 26 101.98 -126.82 -54.09
N LEU A 27 101.20 -126.34 -53.12
CA LEU A 27 101.46 -125.06 -52.44
C LEU A 27 101.97 -125.31 -51.01
N THR A 28 103.15 -124.76 -50.72
CA THR A 28 103.83 -124.88 -49.43
C THR A 28 102.97 -124.31 -48.28
N PRO A 29 103.05 -124.84 -47.04
CA PRO A 29 102.31 -124.35 -45.86
C PRO A 29 102.44 -122.84 -45.60
N ALA A 30 103.44 -122.18 -46.17
CA ALA A 30 103.61 -120.74 -46.14
C ALA A 30 102.56 -119.97 -46.96
N SER A 31 102.06 -120.50 -48.09
CA SER A 31 101.14 -119.80 -49.00
C SER A 31 99.67 -119.83 -48.55
N GLN A 32 99.18 -120.95 -47.99
CA GLN A 32 97.82 -121.03 -47.41
C GLN A 32 97.68 -120.16 -46.15
N LEU A 33 98.75 -120.06 -45.34
CA LEU A 33 98.83 -119.14 -44.22
C LEU A 33 98.77 -117.67 -44.68
N LEU A 34 99.39 -117.35 -45.82
CA LEU A 34 99.34 -116.02 -46.44
C LEU A 34 97.93 -115.66 -46.91
N GLU A 35 97.19 -116.62 -47.46
CA GLU A 35 95.82 -116.41 -47.96
C GLU A 35 94.80 -116.26 -46.84
N LYS A 36 94.85 -117.12 -45.80
CA LYS A 36 94.00 -116.92 -44.60
C LYS A 36 94.34 -115.64 -43.85
N ARG A 37 95.61 -115.22 -43.85
CA ARG A 37 96.03 -113.93 -43.28
C ARG A 37 95.54 -112.75 -44.13
N ARG A 38 95.43 -112.92 -45.44
CA ARG A 38 94.82 -111.95 -46.35
C ARG A 38 93.31 -111.85 -46.16
N GLU A 39 92.59 -112.97 -46.04
CA GLU A 39 91.14 -112.97 -45.75
C GLU A 39 90.84 -112.32 -44.40
N VAL A 40 91.59 -112.65 -43.34
CA VAL A 40 91.44 -112.02 -42.03
C VAL A 40 91.75 -110.52 -42.12
N PHE A 41 92.78 -110.13 -42.89
CA PHE A 41 93.09 -108.72 -43.12
C PHE A 41 91.99 -107.99 -43.89
N GLU A 42 91.41 -108.59 -44.92
CA GLU A 42 90.30 -108.03 -45.70
C GLU A 42 89.00 -107.96 -44.86
N MET A 43 88.73 -108.95 -44.01
CA MET A 43 87.60 -108.93 -43.06
C MET A 43 87.78 -107.87 -41.98
N ASP A 44 88.98 -107.76 -41.41
CA ASP A 44 89.34 -106.72 -40.44
C ASP A 44 89.26 -105.33 -41.08
N GLN A 45 89.67 -105.18 -42.34
CA GLN A 45 89.55 -103.94 -43.10
C GLN A 45 88.08 -103.58 -43.38
N ALA A 46 87.24 -104.54 -43.77
CA ALA A 46 85.82 -104.33 -44.00
C ALA A 46 85.06 -104.03 -42.69
N TYR A 47 85.41 -104.70 -41.59
CA TYR A 47 84.87 -104.43 -40.27
C TYR A 47 85.31 -103.06 -39.75
N ALA A 48 86.56 -102.67 -39.98
CA ALA A 48 87.05 -101.32 -39.67
C ALA A 48 86.28 -100.25 -40.46
N ALA A 49 86.05 -100.47 -41.77
CA ALA A 49 85.25 -99.58 -42.60
C ALA A 49 83.79 -99.48 -42.12
N GLN A 50 83.14 -100.59 -41.76
CA GLN A 50 81.78 -100.59 -41.24
C GLN A 50 81.69 -99.88 -39.87
N LYS A 51 82.69 -100.07 -39.01
CA LYS A 51 82.79 -99.38 -37.73
C LYS A 51 82.98 -97.88 -37.92
N GLU A 52 83.79 -97.47 -38.90
CA GLU A 52 83.99 -96.08 -39.27
C GLU A 52 82.70 -95.46 -39.86
N GLU A 53 81.98 -96.16 -40.73
CA GLU A 53 80.68 -95.72 -41.23
C GLU A 53 79.62 -95.57 -40.13
N PHE A 54 79.53 -96.54 -39.21
CA PHE A 54 78.60 -96.47 -38.09
C PHE A 54 78.97 -95.31 -37.16
N GLN A 55 80.26 -95.08 -36.92
CA GLN A 55 80.76 -93.95 -36.15
C GLN A 55 80.39 -92.62 -36.82
N MET A 56 80.60 -92.47 -38.13
CA MET A 56 80.19 -91.29 -38.89
C MET A 56 78.67 -91.06 -38.82
N LYS A 57 77.86 -92.12 -38.96
CA LYS A 57 76.40 -92.04 -38.84
C LYS A 57 75.96 -91.64 -37.43
N MET A 58 76.57 -92.23 -36.40
CA MET A 58 76.30 -91.90 -34.99
C MET A 58 76.63 -90.43 -34.70
N GLU A 59 77.79 -89.95 -35.15
CA GLU A 59 78.19 -88.56 -35.04
C GLU A 59 77.20 -87.62 -35.76
N SER A 60 76.74 -87.97 -36.96
CA SER A 60 75.73 -87.20 -37.69
C SER A 60 74.37 -87.14 -36.97
N PHE A 61 73.92 -88.24 -36.38
CA PHE A 61 72.69 -88.27 -35.58
C PHE A 61 72.83 -87.49 -34.29
N GLN A 62 74.00 -87.58 -33.64
CA GLN A 62 74.29 -86.82 -32.43
C GLN A 62 74.33 -85.31 -32.73
N GLN A 63 74.93 -84.89 -33.84
CA GLN A 63 74.86 -83.52 -34.33
C GLN A 63 73.41 -83.09 -34.60
N ARG A 64 72.64 -83.88 -35.37
CA ARG A 64 71.23 -83.58 -35.67
C ARG A 64 70.37 -83.46 -34.41
N ARG A 65 70.59 -84.32 -33.42
CA ARG A 65 69.87 -84.29 -32.14
C ARG A 65 70.24 -83.06 -31.33
N ASN A 66 71.52 -82.68 -31.31
CA ASN A 66 71.98 -81.45 -30.67
C ASN A 66 71.39 -80.20 -31.35
N ASP A 67 71.33 -80.18 -32.69
CA ASP A 67 70.73 -79.07 -33.45
C ASP A 67 69.23 -78.94 -33.21
N LEU A 68 68.51 -80.07 -33.18
CA LEU A 68 67.07 -80.07 -32.83
C LEU A 68 66.85 -79.52 -31.43
N ARG A 69 67.69 -79.93 -30.46
CA ARG A 69 67.60 -79.46 -29.07
C ARG A 69 67.89 -77.95 -28.98
N LYS A 70 68.87 -77.45 -29.73
CA LYS A 70 69.13 -76.01 -29.84
C LYS A 70 67.93 -75.26 -30.41
N LYS A 71 67.35 -75.73 -31.52
CA LYS A 71 66.17 -75.13 -32.14
C LYS A 71 64.95 -75.14 -31.22
N GLU A 72 64.73 -76.23 -30.48
CA GLU A 72 63.65 -76.30 -29.49
C GLU A 72 63.85 -75.26 -28.38
N GLN A 73 65.09 -75.12 -27.89
CA GLN A 73 65.43 -74.14 -26.86
C GLN A 73 65.24 -72.69 -27.37
N GLU A 74 65.70 -72.39 -28.59
CA GLU A 74 65.49 -71.10 -29.24
C GLU A 74 64.00 -70.79 -29.42
N LEU A 75 63.19 -71.79 -29.79
CA LEU A 75 61.75 -71.62 -29.93
C LEU A 75 61.09 -71.34 -28.57
N LYS A 76 61.46 -72.07 -27.51
CA LYS A 76 60.97 -71.80 -26.15
C LYS A 76 61.35 -70.39 -25.68
N ASP A 77 62.59 -69.97 -25.90
CA ASP A 77 63.06 -68.63 -25.56
C ASP A 77 62.31 -67.54 -26.34
N SER A 78 62.04 -67.78 -27.63
CA SER A 78 61.21 -66.87 -28.44
C SER A 78 59.78 -66.80 -27.92
N PHE A 79 59.19 -67.92 -27.51
CA PHE A 79 57.83 -67.96 -26.97
C PHE A 79 57.72 -67.17 -25.66
N PHE A 80 58.68 -67.34 -24.74
CA PHE A 80 58.72 -66.53 -23.52
C PHE A 80 58.90 -65.04 -23.80
N LYS A 81 59.72 -64.67 -24.80
CA LYS A 81 59.88 -63.28 -25.25
C LYS A 81 58.58 -62.73 -25.84
N PHE A 82 57.86 -63.51 -26.66
CA PHE A 82 56.58 -63.11 -27.24
C PHE A 82 55.48 -62.98 -26.19
N ASP A 83 55.34 -63.93 -25.28
CA ASP A 83 54.36 -63.87 -24.18
C ASP A 83 54.62 -62.65 -23.28
N LYS A 84 55.90 -62.39 -22.94
CA LYS A 84 56.28 -61.17 -22.21
C LYS A 84 55.94 -59.90 -23.00
N PHE A 85 56.22 -59.87 -24.30
CA PHE A 85 55.88 -58.74 -25.16
C PHE A 85 54.36 -58.51 -25.23
N LEU A 86 53.55 -59.56 -25.37
CA LEU A 86 52.09 -59.46 -25.39
C LEU A 86 51.56 -58.92 -24.06
N LYS A 87 52.02 -59.45 -22.92
CA LYS A 87 51.63 -58.95 -21.59
C LYS A 87 52.01 -57.49 -21.37
N GLU A 88 53.21 -57.09 -21.80
CA GLU A 88 53.65 -55.69 -21.72
C GLU A 88 52.85 -54.78 -22.65
N ASN A 89 52.51 -55.24 -23.86
CA ASN A 89 51.69 -54.49 -24.82
C ASN A 89 50.26 -54.31 -24.29
N ASP A 90 49.64 -55.37 -23.80
CA ASP A 90 48.31 -55.32 -23.17
C ASP A 90 48.32 -54.40 -21.95
N SER A 91 49.37 -54.46 -21.12
CA SER A 91 49.53 -53.53 -19.99
C SER A 91 49.68 -52.08 -20.45
N LYS A 92 50.41 -51.81 -21.55
CA LYS A 92 50.51 -50.48 -22.16
C LYS A 92 49.16 -50.02 -22.72
N LYS A 93 48.42 -50.90 -23.40
CA LYS A 93 47.09 -50.62 -23.95
C LYS A 93 46.09 -50.30 -22.85
N ILE A 94 46.05 -51.09 -21.78
CA ILE A 94 45.17 -50.85 -20.62
C ILE A 94 45.52 -49.52 -19.95
N ARG A 95 46.80 -49.21 -19.73
CA ARG A 95 47.22 -47.91 -19.15
C ARG A 95 46.85 -46.74 -20.05
N ALA A 96 47.09 -46.85 -21.36
CA ALA A 96 46.74 -45.81 -22.31
C ALA A 96 45.22 -45.58 -22.35
N PHE A 97 44.43 -46.66 -22.34
CA PHE A 97 42.97 -46.58 -22.31
C PHE A 97 42.47 -45.93 -21.02
N LYS A 98 42.95 -46.38 -19.84
CA LYS A 98 42.59 -45.77 -18.55
C LYS A 98 42.91 -44.28 -18.50
N LYS A 99 44.12 -43.90 -18.95
CA LYS A 99 44.52 -42.49 -19.00
C LYS A 99 43.64 -41.67 -19.93
N ALA A 100 43.30 -42.21 -21.10
CA ALA A 100 42.40 -41.55 -22.05
C ALA A 100 40.98 -41.39 -21.49
N THR A 101 40.45 -42.40 -20.79
CA THR A 101 39.13 -42.31 -20.14
C THR A 101 39.13 -41.30 -19.00
N GLU A 102 40.16 -41.29 -18.15
CA GLU A 102 40.30 -40.33 -17.04
C GLU A 102 40.43 -38.89 -17.57
N GLU A 103 41.24 -38.67 -18.61
CA GLU A 103 41.36 -37.36 -19.27
C GLU A 103 40.03 -36.92 -19.90
N HIS A 104 39.29 -37.83 -20.53
CA HIS A 104 37.99 -37.53 -21.11
C HIS A 104 36.95 -37.16 -20.03
N GLU A 105 36.89 -37.89 -18.92
CA GLU A 105 36.03 -37.57 -17.79
C GLU A 105 36.40 -36.24 -17.12
N MET A 106 37.69 -35.98 -16.92
CA MET A 106 38.18 -34.69 -16.42
C MET A 106 37.81 -33.54 -17.35
N ALA A 107 37.96 -33.71 -18.67
CA ALA A 107 37.58 -32.71 -19.66
C ALA A 107 36.07 -32.44 -19.63
N LYS A 108 35.25 -33.47 -19.52
CA LYS A 108 33.79 -33.34 -19.38
C LYS A 108 33.39 -32.59 -18.11
N GLN A 109 34.04 -32.90 -16.99
CA GLN A 109 33.78 -32.21 -15.72
C GLN A 109 34.18 -30.73 -15.79
N LYS A 110 35.38 -30.43 -16.28
CA LYS A 110 35.84 -29.05 -16.50
C LYS A 110 34.92 -28.30 -17.47
N GLY A 111 34.40 -28.96 -18.51
CA GLY A 111 33.43 -28.38 -19.43
C GLY A 111 32.14 -27.91 -18.73
N LYS A 112 31.59 -28.75 -17.84
CA LYS A 112 30.42 -28.37 -17.02
C LYS A 112 30.72 -27.19 -16.09
N ASP A 113 31.91 -27.17 -15.50
CA ASP A 113 32.29 -26.09 -14.58
C ASP A 113 32.52 -24.77 -15.33
N ILE A 114 33.09 -24.81 -16.54
CA ILE A 114 33.18 -23.66 -17.44
C ILE A 114 31.78 -23.12 -17.78
N GLU A 115 30.81 -23.97 -18.09
CA GLU A 115 29.44 -23.53 -18.36
C GLU A 115 28.79 -22.87 -17.14
N LYS A 116 28.95 -23.46 -15.96
CA LYS A 116 28.46 -22.86 -14.70
C LYS A 116 29.08 -21.48 -14.46
N LEU A 117 30.40 -21.36 -14.59
CA LEU A 117 31.12 -20.10 -14.42
C LEU A 117 30.72 -19.06 -15.47
N LYS A 118 30.48 -19.46 -16.73
CA LYS A 118 29.96 -18.56 -17.75
C LYS A 118 28.58 -18.01 -17.37
N ARG A 119 27.70 -18.84 -16.84
CA ARG A 119 26.38 -18.39 -16.37
C ARG A 119 26.51 -17.42 -15.19
N THR A 120 27.35 -17.71 -14.21
CA THR A 120 27.55 -16.80 -13.07
C THR A 120 28.13 -15.46 -13.50
N ILE A 121 29.13 -15.46 -14.40
CA ILE A 121 29.68 -14.24 -14.98
C ILE A 121 28.57 -13.43 -15.67
N ALA A 122 27.75 -14.06 -16.51
CA ALA A 122 26.64 -13.36 -17.17
C ALA A 122 25.63 -12.75 -16.19
N THR A 123 25.30 -13.45 -15.09
CA THR A 123 24.41 -12.89 -14.07
C THR A 123 25.03 -11.72 -13.33
N LEU A 124 26.32 -11.81 -12.99
CA LEU A 124 27.04 -10.76 -12.26
C LEU A 124 27.27 -9.53 -13.15
N THR A 125 27.58 -9.71 -14.43
CA THR A 125 27.72 -8.59 -15.37
C THR A 125 26.39 -7.86 -15.55
N PHE A 126 25.27 -8.59 -15.65
CA PHE A 126 23.95 -7.98 -15.70
C PHE A 126 23.61 -7.18 -14.42
N GLN A 127 23.89 -7.75 -13.24
CA GLN A 127 23.69 -7.05 -11.97
C GLN A 127 24.57 -5.80 -11.87
N LYS A 128 25.85 -5.90 -12.25
CA LYS A 128 26.78 -4.78 -12.31
C LYS A 128 26.24 -3.67 -13.21
N GLU A 129 25.80 -4.00 -14.42
CA GLU A 129 25.25 -3.02 -15.37
C GLU A 129 23.98 -2.35 -14.81
N LYS A 130 23.10 -3.11 -14.16
CA LYS A 130 21.90 -2.57 -13.52
C LYS A 130 22.23 -1.57 -12.41
N VAL A 131 23.22 -1.88 -11.57
CA VAL A 131 23.68 -0.98 -10.50
C VAL A 131 24.38 0.24 -11.09
N GLN A 132 25.24 0.03 -12.09
CA GLN A 132 25.95 1.10 -12.79
C GLN A 132 24.98 2.13 -13.39
N LYS A 133 23.92 1.68 -14.08
CA LYS A 133 22.87 2.58 -14.59
C LYS A 133 22.17 3.38 -13.50
N LYS A 134 21.98 2.82 -12.30
CA LYS A 134 21.42 3.56 -11.15
C LYS A 134 22.40 4.61 -10.62
N VAL A 135 23.67 4.26 -10.52
CA VAL A 135 24.73 5.18 -10.09
C VAL A 135 24.85 6.35 -11.08
N GLU A 136 24.83 6.09 -12.39
CA GLU A 136 24.87 7.10 -13.45
C GLU A 136 23.68 8.05 -13.40
N LYS A 137 22.47 7.53 -13.18
CA LYS A 137 21.28 8.38 -12.97
C LYS A 137 21.41 9.25 -11.73
N ASN A 138 21.93 8.68 -10.64
CA ASN A 138 22.03 9.37 -9.36
C ASN A 138 23.24 10.30 -9.23
N THR A 139 24.21 10.23 -10.15
CA THR A 139 25.45 11.02 -10.05
C THR A 139 25.17 12.52 -10.21
N THR A 140 24.15 12.89 -10.99
CA THR A 140 23.73 14.29 -11.13
C THR A 140 23.24 14.87 -9.81
N PHE A 141 22.42 14.12 -9.06
CA PHE A 141 21.93 14.52 -7.74
C PHE A 141 23.06 14.57 -6.71
N TRP A 142 23.97 13.60 -6.72
CA TRP A 142 25.12 13.62 -5.83
C TRP A 142 26.01 14.85 -6.05
N LYS A 143 26.36 15.15 -7.31
CA LYS A 143 27.12 16.36 -7.67
C LYS A 143 26.42 17.65 -7.26
N TYR A 144 25.09 17.69 -7.39
CA TYR A 144 24.30 18.81 -6.90
C TYR A 144 24.42 18.95 -5.37
N LEU A 145 24.30 17.85 -4.63
CA LEU A 145 24.44 17.88 -3.17
C LEU A 145 25.85 18.24 -2.72
N GLU A 146 26.89 17.77 -3.42
CA GLU A 146 28.28 18.20 -3.18
C GLU A 146 28.43 19.71 -3.38
N LYS A 147 27.86 20.26 -4.46
CA LYS A 147 27.86 21.71 -4.68
C LYS A 147 27.14 22.48 -3.56
N VAL A 148 26.01 21.96 -3.07
CA VAL A 148 25.28 22.55 -1.94
C VAL A 148 26.12 22.52 -0.66
N THR A 149 26.89 21.45 -0.42
CA THR A 149 27.83 21.41 0.71
C THR A 149 29.01 22.36 0.53
N GLU A 150 29.52 22.55 -0.70
CA GLU A 150 30.58 23.52 -0.98
C GLU A 150 30.13 24.97 -0.75
N GLU A 151 28.87 25.29 -1.07
CA GLU A 151 28.29 26.62 -0.88
C GLU A 151 27.80 26.88 0.55
N SER A 152 27.67 25.84 1.39
CA SER A 152 27.13 25.96 2.74
C SER A 152 28.23 25.97 3.80
N GLU A 153 28.24 26.99 4.66
CA GLU A 153 29.18 27.06 5.78
C GLU A 153 28.82 26.11 6.94
N GLU A 154 27.56 25.66 7.03
CA GLU A 154 27.06 24.83 8.13
C GLU A 154 27.06 23.32 7.80
N LEU A 155 26.98 22.94 6.52
CA LEU A 155 26.77 21.55 6.09
C LEU A 155 28.04 20.99 5.46
N HIS A 156 28.71 20.07 6.16
CA HIS A 156 30.04 19.61 5.81
C HIS A 156 30.00 18.32 4.97
N GLU A 157 28.98 17.48 5.18
CA GLU A 157 28.74 16.28 4.41
C GLU A 157 27.37 16.29 3.72
N VAL A 158 27.26 15.58 2.59
CA VAL A 158 25.97 15.36 1.90
C VAL A 158 24.93 14.72 2.84
N ARG A 159 25.38 13.91 3.81
CA ARG A 159 24.53 13.32 4.84
C ARG A 159 23.90 14.39 5.75
N ASP A 160 24.60 15.48 6.04
CA ASP A 160 24.08 16.58 6.86
C ASP A 160 22.94 17.30 6.15
N VAL A 161 23.09 17.52 4.83
CA VAL A 161 22.04 18.09 3.98
C VAL A 161 20.78 17.23 4.03
N ILE A 162 20.93 15.90 3.90
CA ILE A 162 19.81 14.95 3.96
C ILE A 162 19.15 14.98 5.34
N ALA A 163 19.94 14.92 6.42
CA ALA A 163 19.41 14.95 7.78
C ALA A 163 18.66 16.25 8.09
N ARG A 164 19.18 17.40 7.62
CA ARG A 164 18.51 18.69 7.75
C ARG A 164 17.21 18.72 6.94
N PHE A 165 17.23 18.20 5.71
CA PHE A 165 16.04 18.09 4.88
C PHE A 165 14.97 17.20 5.53
N ASP A 166 15.34 16.04 6.08
CA ASP A 166 14.41 15.14 6.78
C ASP A 166 13.79 15.82 8.01
N THR A 167 14.60 16.55 8.78
CA THR A 167 14.11 17.32 9.92
C THR A 167 13.13 18.42 9.47
N LEU A 168 13.46 19.13 8.40
CA LEU A 168 12.60 20.18 7.84
C LEU A 168 11.29 19.61 7.30
N LEU A 169 11.34 18.48 6.60
CA LEU A 169 10.19 17.78 6.05
C LEU A 169 9.27 17.27 7.18
N ASN A 170 9.86 16.70 8.23
CA ASN A 170 9.12 16.29 9.42
C ASN A 170 8.46 17.48 10.12
N ASN A 171 9.17 18.60 10.30
CA ASN A 171 8.62 19.83 10.86
C ASN A 171 7.49 20.41 9.99
N HIS A 172 7.67 20.41 8.67
CA HIS A 172 6.64 20.86 7.72
C HIS A 172 5.37 20.01 7.82
N ASN A 173 5.51 18.68 7.83
CA ASN A 173 4.39 17.75 8.00
C ASN A 173 3.69 17.94 9.34
N ASN A 174 4.44 18.15 10.41
CA ASN A 174 3.88 18.44 11.74
C ASN A 174 3.12 19.76 11.74
N LEU A 175 3.66 20.80 11.09
CA LEU A 175 3.00 22.10 10.97
C LEU A 175 1.69 22.00 10.18
N ILE A 176 1.68 21.27 9.06
CA ILE A 176 0.44 21.02 8.28
C ILE A 176 -0.61 20.29 9.14
N LYS A 177 -0.20 19.26 9.88
CA LYS A 177 -1.11 18.53 10.78
C LYS A 177 -1.68 19.44 11.86
N ASN A 178 -0.84 20.28 12.46
CA ASN A 178 -1.25 21.22 13.50
C ASN A 178 -2.18 22.30 12.95
N ASP A 179 -1.88 22.88 11.78
CA ASP A 179 -2.76 23.84 11.13
C ASP A 179 -4.13 23.21 10.80
N SER A 180 -4.14 22.00 10.25
CA SER A 180 -5.39 21.26 10.01
C SER A 180 -6.19 21.03 11.29
N HIS A 181 -5.52 20.71 12.40
CA HIS A 181 -6.16 20.57 13.71
C HIS A 181 -6.73 21.91 14.21
N ASN A 182 -5.95 22.99 14.17
CA ASN A 182 -6.37 24.32 14.57
C ASN A 182 -7.55 24.82 13.73
N GLN A 183 -7.53 24.62 12.42
CA GLN A 183 -8.64 24.95 11.52
C GLN A 183 -9.92 24.20 11.90
N LYS A 184 -9.83 22.92 12.27
CA LYS A 184 -10.99 22.15 12.76
C LYS A 184 -11.51 22.71 14.09
N THR A 185 -10.62 23.08 15.01
CA THR A 185 -11.01 23.69 16.30
C THR A 185 -11.67 25.05 16.10
N ILE A 186 -11.09 25.92 15.27
CA ILE A 186 -11.68 27.23 14.93
C ILE A 186 -13.06 27.06 14.29
N LYS A 187 -13.23 26.11 13.36
CA LYS A 187 -14.55 25.80 12.77
C LYS A 187 -15.57 25.36 13.81
N LYS A 188 -15.16 24.52 14.77
CA LYS A 188 -16.03 24.08 15.89
C LYS A 188 -16.44 25.25 16.79
N GLU A 189 -15.49 26.08 17.21
CA GLU A 189 -15.81 27.23 18.07
C GLU A 189 -16.64 28.29 17.34
N ARG A 190 -16.39 28.54 16.04
CA ARG A 190 -17.24 29.40 15.21
C ARG A 190 -18.67 28.88 15.11
N ALA A 191 -18.85 27.57 14.92
CA ALA A 191 -20.18 26.96 14.88
C ALA A 191 -20.91 27.07 16.23
N ARG A 192 -20.19 26.89 17.35
CA ARG A 192 -20.73 27.10 18.70
C ARG A 192 -21.16 28.55 18.93
N LEU A 193 -20.31 29.50 18.55
CA LEU A 193 -20.64 30.92 18.67
C LEU A 193 -21.85 31.29 17.82
N HIS A 194 -21.92 30.80 16.58
CA HIS A 194 -23.06 31.07 15.70
C HIS A 194 -24.36 30.55 16.31
N LYS A 195 -24.37 29.31 16.80
CA LYS A 195 -25.53 28.73 17.49
C LYS A 195 -25.94 29.54 18.72
N PHE A 196 -24.97 29.96 19.54
CA PHE A 196 -25.25 30.81 20.70
C PHE A 196 -25.86 32.16 20.31
N LEU A 197 -25.38 32.78 19.23
CA LEU A 197 -25.94 34.04 18.73
C LEU A 197 -27.35 33.86 18.18
N GLU A 198 -27.66 32.75 17.50
CA GLU A 198 -29.02 32.42 17.07
C GLU A 198 -29.94 32.24 18.28
N GLU A 199 -29.54 31.42 19.26
CA GLU A 199 -30.31 31.20 20.50
C GLU A 199 -30.58 32.53 21.24
N LYS A 200 -29.58 33.41 21.34
CA LYS A 200 -29.76 34.74 21.94
C LYS A 200 -30.58 35.69 21.09
N GLY A 201 -30.50 35.59 19.76
CA GLY A 201 -31.38 36.32 18.85
C GLY A 201 -32.84 35.94 19.06
N ASP A 202 -33.12 34.65 19.18
CA ASP A 202 -34.46 34.12 19.44
C ASP A 202 -35.00 34.56 20.81
N GLU A 203 -34.17 34.54 21.86
CA GLU A 203 -34.53 35.06 23.19
C GLU A 203 -34.90 36.56 23.14
N ILE A 204 -34.13 37.37 22.40
CA ILE A 204 -34.40 38.80 22.22
C ILE A 204 -35.71 39.00 21.46
N LEU A 205 -35.97 38.23 20.41
CA LEU A 205 -37.23 38.28 19.66
C LEU A 205 -38.42 37.91 20.55
N GLU A 206 -38.28 36.88 21.38
CA GLU A 206 -39.33 36.48 22.33
C GLU A 206 -39.59 37.59 23.37
N ALA A 207 -38.54 38.20 23.91
CA ALA A 207 -38.66 39.32 24.85
C ALA A 207 -39.32 40.54 24.20
N ASN A 208 -38.93 40.90 22.99
CA ASN A 208 -39.55 42.00 22.23
C ASN A 208 -41.04 41.72 21.96
N ASN A 209 -41.39 40.49 21.56
CA ASN A 209 -42.78 40.10 21.38
C ASN A 209 -43.60 40.23 22.68
N LYS A 210 -43.01 39.90 23.83
CA LYS A 210 -43.64 40.11 25.15
C LYS A 210 -43.83 41.60 25.45
N ILE A 211 -42.81 42.43 25.17
CA ILE A 211 -42.91 43.89 25.34
C ILE A 211 -44.05 44.46 24.49
N THR A 212 -44.14 44.09 23.21
CA THR A 212 -45.21 44.56 22.33
C THR A 212 -46.59 44.15 22.85
N LYS A 213 -46.76 42.90 23.31
CA LYS A 213 -48.03 42.45 23.91
C LYS A 213 -48.41 43.28 25.15
N LEU A 214 -47.45 43.52 26.04
CA LEU A 214 -47.69 44.31 27.26
C LEU A 214 -47.99 45.78 26.92
N GLN A 215 -47.34 46.35 25.89
CA GLN A 215 -47.65 47.69 25.40
C GLN A 215 -49.06 47.78 24.84
N ASP A 216 -49.50 46.79 24.04
CA ASP A 216 -50.86 46.74 23.51
C ASP A 216 -51.91 46.64 24.63
N GLU A 217 -51.66 45.81 25.65
CA GLU A 217 -52.54 45.70 26.82
C GLU A 217 -52.60 47.01 27.61
N LEU A 218 -51.45 47.63 27.86
CA LEU A 218 -51.37 48.90 28.55
C LEU A 218 -52.13 50.00 27.80
N GLU A 219 -52.02 50.07 26.46
CA GLU A 219 -52.74 51.04 25.65
C GLU A 219 -54.26 50.79 25.68
N LYS A 220 -54.70 49.51 25.69
CA LYS A 220 -56.12 49.17 25.91
C LYS A 220 -56.63 49.66 27.26
N PHE A 221 -55.87 49.42 28.35
CA PHE A 221 -56.26 49.91 29.68
C PHE A 221 -56.27 51.45 29.73
N ARG A 222 -55.27 52.13 29.16
CA ARG A 222 -55.25 53.60 29.07
C ARG A 222 -56.46 54.14 28.32
N SER A 223 -56.80 53.55 27.18
CA SER A 223 -57.99 53.95 26.42
C SER A 223 -59.29 53.77 27.22
N GLN A 224 -59.40 52.67 27.98
CA GLN A 224 -60.54 52.46 28.88
C GLN A 224 -60.59 53.47 30.02
N THR A 225 -59.46 53.72 30.69
CA THR A 225 -59.35 54.72 31.76
C THR A 225 -59.77 56.09 31.25
N PHE A 226 -59.24 56.51 30.09
CA PHE A 226 -59.61 57.79 29.48
C PHE A 226 -61.12 57.90 29.20
N LYS A 227 -61.76 56.83 28.70
CA LYS A 227 -63.22 56.80 28.49
C LYS A 227 -63.98 56.99 29.80
N TRP A 228 -63.54 56.36 30.89
CA TRP A 228 -64.18 56.49 32.19
C TRP A 228 -63.93 57.85 32.84
N GLU A 229 -62.72 58.39 32.72
CA GLU A 229 -62.38 59.75 33.15
C GLU A 229 -63.24 60.79 32.42
N GLN A 230 -63.43 60.64 31.10
CA GLN A 230 -64.31 61.52 30.34
C GLN A 230 -65.77 61.44 30.81
N LYS A 231 -66.29 60.22 31.03
CA LYS A 231 -67.65 60.04 31.59
C LYS A 231 -67.77 60.65 32.98
N TRP A 232 -66.77 60.44 33.84
CA TRP A 232 -66.73 61.00 35.18
C TRP A 232 -66.71 62.53 35.16
N ALA A 233 -65.86 63.13 34.32
CA ALA A 233 -65.80 64.58 34.13
C ALA A 233 -67.14 65.14 33.62
N HIS A 234 -67.82 64.44 32.71
CA HIS A 234 -69.15 64.82 32.25
C HIS A 234 -70.18 64.80 33.39
N ILE A 235 -70.23 63.71 34.18
CA ILE A 235 -71.12 63.60 35.34
C ILE A 235 -70.82 64.71 36.35
N LEU A 236 -69.54 64.99 36.63
CA LEU A 236 -69.13 66.03 37.56
C LEU A 236 -69.55 67.42 37.08
N ASN A 237 -69.32 67.74 35.80
CA ASN A 237 -69.75 69.00 35.21
C ASN A 237 -71.28 69.15 35.27
N THR A 238 -72.04 68.11 34.90
CA THR A 238 -73.49 68.13 35.01
C THR A 238 -73.95 68.30 36.46
N ALA A 239 -73.31 67.63 37.43
CA ALA A 239 -73.62 67.80 38.83
C ALA A 239 -73.31 69.23 39.32
N ALA A 240 -72.20 69.82 38.88
CA ALA A 240 -71.84 71.20 39.17
C ALA A 240 -72.85 72.20 38.58
N GLU A 241 -73.27 72.02 37.33
CA GLU A 241 -74.34 72.81 36.68
C GLU A 241 -75.67 72.69 37.44
N LYS A 242 -76.09 71.48 37.82
CA LYS A 242 -77.32 71.26 38.60
C LYS A 242 -77.21 71.87 40.00
N THR A 243 -76.05 71.79 40.63
CA THR A 243 -75.79 72.40 41.95
C THR A 243 -75.83 73.93 41.86
N LEU A 244 -75.26 74.51 40.79
CA LEU A 244 -75.31 75.95 40.52
C LEU A 244 -76.76 76.40 40.28
N LEU A 245 -77.51 75.68 39.42
CA LEU A 245 -78.92 75.97 39.16
C LEU A 245 -79.75 75.92 40.45
N LEU A 246 -79.54 74.89 41.28
CA LEU A 246 -80.21 74.78 42.58
C LEU A 246 -79.84 75.97 43.48
N GLY A 247 -78.58 76.35 43.54
CA GLY A 247 -78.12 77.54 44.28
C GLY A 247 -78.76 78.84 43.78
N GLN A 248 -78.86 79.01 42.46
CA GLN A 248 -79.55 80.15 41.83
C GLN A 248 -81.04 80.17 42.18
N ILE A 249 -81.75 79.04 42.07
CA ILE A 249 -83.16 78.92 42.46
C ILE A 249 -83.35 79.25 43.93
N LYS A 250 -82.47 78.74 44.81
CA LYS A 250 -82.49 79.06 46.24
C LYS A 250 -82.33 80.56 46.48
N MET A 251 -81.36 81.19 45.84
CA MET A 251 -81.09 82.62 45.98
C MET A 251 -82.22 83.48 45.41
N THR A 252 -82.73 83.18 44.22
CA THR A 252 -83.83 83.95 43.61
C THR A 252 -85.12 83.80 44.41
N THR A 253 -85.43 82.60 44.91
CA THR A 253 -86.55 82.37 45.81
C THR A 253 -86.41 83.19 47.08
N LEU A 254 -85.26 83.13 47.75
CA LEU A 254 -85.00 83.91 48.95
C LEU A 254 -85.13 85.42 48.69
N ASN A 255 -84.54 85.91 47.60
CA ASN A 255 -84.62 87.31 47.20
C ASN A 255 -86.07 87.75 46.91
N LEU A 256 -86.86 86.92 46.22
CA LEU A 256 -88.27 87.21 45.94
C LEU A 256 -89.10 87.23 47.22
N LEU A 257 -88.87 86.29 48.15
CA LEU A 257 -89.54 86.29 49.45
C LEU A 257 -89.18 87.55 50.24
N GLN A 258 -87.90 87.94 50.29
CA GLN A 258 -87.46 89.16 50.94
C GLN A 258 -88.09 90.41 50.31
N LEU A 259 -88.14 90.48 48.98
CA LEU A 259 -88.80 91.59 48.28
C LEU A 259 -90.30 91.68 48.60
N ALA A 260 -91.00 90.55 48.55
CA ALA A 260 -92.42 90.46 48.88
C ALA A 260 -92.68 90.86 50.34
N ASN A 261 -91.90 90.34 51.28
CA ASN A 261 -91.99 90.69 52.70
C ASN A 261 -91.75 92.19 52.94
N ASN A 262 -90.75 92.77 52.26
CA ASN A 262 -90.46 94.20 52.36
C ASN A 262 -91.60 95.08 51.83
N GLN A 263 -92.23 94.70 50.72
CA GLN A 263 -93.37 95.44 50.16
C GLN A 263 -94.65 95.31 51.00
N LEU A 264 -94.91 94.14 51.56
CA LEU A 264 -96.08 93.86 52.40
C LEU A 264 -95.90 94.26 53.87
N ARG A 265 -94.70 94.73 54.26
CA ARG A 265 -94.30 95.01 55.66
C ARG A 265 -94.64 93.84 56.61
N GLN A 266 -94.47 92.61 56.13
CA GLN A 266 -94.64 91.40 56.93
C GLN A 266 -93.29 90.72 57.10
N GLU A 267 -92.81 90.61 58.34
CA GLU A 267 -91.65 89.78 58.67
C GLU A 267 -92.14 88.37 59.03
N VAL A 268 -92.04 87.44 58.07
CA VAL A 268 -92.22 86.01 58.36
C VAL A 268 -90.85 85.35 58.30
N GLU A 269 -90.41 84.83 59.44
CA GLU A 269 -89.12 84.17 59.59
C GLU A 269 -89.21 82.74 59.06
N ILE A 270 -88.96 82.55 57.76
CA ILE A 270 -88.83 81.23 57.14
C ILE A 270 -87.33 80.88 57.09
N PRO A 271 -86.92 79.67 57.51
CA PRO A 271 -85.52 79.25 57.44
C PRO A 271 -84.92 79.41 56.04
N ILE A 272 -83.69 79.92 55.98
CA ILE A 272 -83.00 80.25 54.72
C ILE A 272 -82.80 79.00 53.83
N GLU A 273 -82.68 77.82 54.43
CA GLU A 273 -82.42 76.57 53.71
C GLU A 273 -83.68 75.90 53.15
N ASP A 274 -84.88 76.19 53.68
CA ASP A 274 -86.14 75.57 53.25
C ASP A 274 -86.77 76.34 52.08
N THR A 275 -86.25 76.05 50.89
CA THR A 275 -86.67 76.70 49.63
C THR A 275 -88.12 76.39 49.27
N VAL A 276 -88.63 75.22 49.67
CA VAL A 276 -89.99 74.79 49.35
C VAL A 276 -90.99 75.60 50.17
N ALA A 277 -90.72 75.79 51.46
CA ALA A 277 -91.53 76.66 52.32
C ALA A 277 -91.52 78.12 51.84
N GLN A 278 -90.35 78.62 51.38
CA GLN A 278 -90.24 79.98 50.82
C GLN A 278 -91.08 80.14 49.54
N LEU A 279 -91.00 79.19 48.59
CA LEU A 279 -91.82 79.21 47.37
C LEU A 279 -93.31 79.10 47.69
N ALA A 280 -93.71 78.22 48.61
CA ALA A 280 -95.10 78.09 49.03
C ALA A 280 -95.64 79.40 49.62
N ARG A 281 -94.83 80.13 50.39
CA ARG A 281 -95.22 81.45 50.90
C ARG A 281 -95.31 82.50 49.80
N ILE A 282 -94.35 82.55 48.88
CA ILE A 282 -94.41 83.43 47.71
C ILE A 282 -95.69 83.16 46.91
N GLN A 283 -96.07 81.89 46.72
CA GLN A 283 -97.29 81.51 46.02
C GLN A 283 -98.54 82.08 46.72
N VAL A 284 -98.64 81.95 48.05
CA VAL A 284 -99.75 82.55 48.83
C VAL A 284 -99.78 84.07 48.67
N ILE A 285 -98.61 84.72 48.72
CA ILE A 285 -98.50 86.16 48.53
C ILE A 285 -98.93 86.56 47.11
N MET A 286 -98.46 85.87 46.07
CA MET A 286 -98.85 86.15 44.69
C MET A 286 -100.35 86.00 44.49
N SER A 287 -100.97 84.93 45.01
CA SER A 287 -102.43 84.75 44.94
C SER A 287 -103.18 85.88 45.66
N SER A 288 -102.69 86.36 46.81
CA SER A 288 -103.31 87.50 47.49
C SER A 288 -103.20 88.81 46.71
N VAL A 289 -102.07 89.04 46.01
CA VAL A 289 -101.90 90.21 45.14
C VAL A 289 -102.77 90.10 43.90
N GLU A 290 -102.90 88.91 43.31
CA GLU A 290 -103.82 88.66 42.20
C GLU A 290 -105.28 88.92 42.58
N GLU A 291 -105.69 88.51 43.78
CA GLU A 291 -107.01 88.83 44.33
C GLU A 291 -107.20 90.35 44.49
N VAL A 292 -106.22 91.06 45.08
CA VAL A 292 -106.26 92.52 45.24
C VAL A 292 -106.28 93.26 43.89
N VAL A 293 -105.49 92.83 42.91
CA VAL A 293 -105.49 93.42 41.56
C VAL A 293 -106.81 93.14 40.85
N ALA A 294 -107.39 91.95 40.99
CA ALA A 294 -108.71 91.65 40.46
C ALA A 294 -109.79 92.52 41.14
N GLU A 295 -109.65 92.81 42.43
CA GLU A 295 -110.51 93.71 43.18
C GLU A 295 -110.36 95.18 42.74
N LEU A 296 -109.13 95.62 42.48
CA LEU A 296 -108.85 96.96 41.95
C LEU A 296 -109.39 97.13 40.53
N LYS A 297 -109.24 96.13 39.66
CA LYS A 297 -109.84 96.14 38.30
C LYS A 297 -111.36 96.19 38.35
N ARG A 298 -111.99 95.48 39.30
CA ARG A 298 -113.44 95.59 39.56
C ARG A 298 -113.82 97.00 40.04
N ARG A 299 -113.01 97.61 40.91
CA ARG A 299 -113.23 98.98 41.41
C ARG A 299 -113.05 100.04 40.33
N GLU A 300 -112.05 99.91 39.47
CA GLU A 300 -111.81 100.79 38.31
C GLU A 300 -112.97 100.72 37.30
N THR A 301 -113.47 99.50 37.03
CA THR A 301 -114.68 99.35 36.21
C THR A 301 -115.87 100.03 36.87
N THR A 302 -116.14 99.84 38.17
CA THR A 302 -117.24 100.57 38.83
C THR A 302 -117.06 102.10 38.92
N ALA A 303 -115.83 102.61 38.99
CA ALA A 303 -115.56 104.06 39.05
C ALA A 303 -115.85 104.76 37.70
N ILE A 304 -115.52 104.11 36.57
CA ILE A 304 -115.85 104.62 35.23
C ILE A 304 -117.38 104.66 35.00
N TYR A 305 -118.14 103.76 35.65
CA TYR A 305 -119.61 103.79 35.61
C TYR A 305 -120.24 104.89 36.50
N GLN A 306 -119.51 105.45 37.47
CA GLN A 306 -120.02 106.51 38.36
C GLN A 306 -119.71 107.94 37.86
N GLU A 307 -118.65 108.15 37.08
CA GLU A 307 -118.30 109.46 36.48
C GLU A 307 -119.26 109.94 35.36
N THR A 308 -120.16 109.08 34.87
CA THR A 308 -121.07 109.43 33.77
C THR A 308 -122.46 109.91 34.20
N HIS A 309 -122.82 109.88 35.50
CA HIS A 309 -124.24 110.03 35.89
C HIS A 309 -124.66 111.13 36.87
N THR A 310 -123.82 112.14 37.19
CA THR A 310 -124.26 113.31 37.98
C THR A 310 -123.90 114.67 37.37
N ALA A 311 -123.84 114.75 36.03
CA ALA A 311 -123.95 116.01 35.29
C ALA A 311 -125.39 116.14 34.75
N HIS A 312 -126.35 116.53 35.60
CA HIS A 312 -127.62 117.15 35.22
C HIS A 312 -128.25 117.91 36.38
#